data_AF-A0A9J2PK18-F1
#
_entry.id   AF-A0A9J2PK18-F1
#
_cell.length_a   1.000
_cell.length_b   1.000
_cell.length_c   1.000
_cell.angle_alpha   90.00
_cell.angle_beta   90.00
_cell.angle_gamma   90.00
#
_symmetry.space_group_name_H-M   'P 1'
#
loop_
_entity.id
_entity.type
_entity.pdbx_description
1 polymer ?
#
loop_
_entity_poly.entity_id
_entity_poly.type
_entity_poly.pdbx_seq_one_letter_code
_entity_poly.pdbx_strand_id
1 'polypeptide(L)'
;MFHNTFQSGLLSILYSIGSKPLQIWDKKVRNGHIKRITDDEIQSLILEIMGANVSTAYISCPLDPKKTLGIKLQYLVMIVKNMKKYFTFEVQILDDKGVKRRFRASNYQSNTRVKPFICTMPMRLDDGWNQIQFNLADFTKRAYGTGYVETLRVQIHANCRIRRVYFADRLYAEDELPAEFKLYLPVRGNQSGPALPSPEEDEPTSSAQ
;
A
#
# COMPACT_ATOMS: atom_id res chain seq x y z
N MET A 1 6.84 15.28 -13.46
CA MET A 1 5.81 15.94 -12.63
C MET A 1 6.42 16.48 -11.37
N PHE A 2 7.34 15.73 -10.74
CA PHE A 2 8.02 16.07 -9.50
C PHE A 2 9.50 16.45 -9.66
N HIS A 3 10.02 16.58 -10.89
CA HIS A 3 11.44 16.91 -11.15
C HIS A 3 11.92 18.18 -10.44
N ASN A 4 11.05 19.18 -10.27
CA ASN A 4 11.39 20.48 -9.65
C ASN A 4 10.84 20.60 -8.22
N THR A 5 10.25 19.53 -7.68
CA THR A 5 9.73 19.51 -6.32
C THR A 5 10.84 19.08 -5.36
N PHE A 6 10.88 19.63 -4.16
CA PHE A 6 11.79 19.16 -3.13
C PHE A 6 11.42 17.71 -2.76
N GLN A 7 12.35 16.78 -2.97
CA GLN A 7 12.18 15.34 -2.70
C GLN A 7 13.10 14.92 -1.57
N SER A 8 12.70 15.20 -0.33
CA SER A 8 13.43 14.78 0.87
C SER A 8 12.45 14.22 1.90
N GLY A 9 12.87 13.20 2.63
CA GLY A 9 12.02 12.50 3.59
C GLY A 9 10.96 11.64 2.89
N LEU A 10 9.73 12.13 2.86
CA LEU A 10 8.54 11.38 2.44
C LEU A 10 7.77 12.13 1.35
N LEU A 11 7.47 11.46 0.24
CA LEU A 11 6.67 12.02 -0.85
C LEU A 11 5.44 11.14 -1.12
N SER A 12 4.26 11.59 -0.71
CA SER A 12 3.00 10.89 -0.96
C SER A 12 2.48 11.14 -2.38
N ILE A 13 2.14 10.08 -3.10
CA ILE A 13 1.52 10.16 -4.43
C ILE A 13 0.04 9.74 -4.42
N LEU A 14 -0.42 9.06 -3.37
CA LEU A 14 -1.83 8.72 -3.16
C LEU A 14 -2.14 8.74 -1.67
N TYR A 15 -3.18 9.49 -1.30
CA TYR A 15 -3.75 9.47 0.04
C TYR A 15 -5.26 9.46 -0.01
N SER A 16 -5.86 8.37 0.49
CA SER A 16 -7.30 8.08 0.39
C SER A 16 -8.23 9.06 1.09
N ILE A 17 -7.79 9.70 2.18
CA ILE A 17 -8.58 10.67 2.97
C ILE A 17 -8.65 12.05 2.28
N GLY A 18 -7.77 12.34 1.33
CA GLY A 18 -7.77 13.61 0.61
C GLY A 18 -9.06 13.85 -0.18
N SER A 19 -9.39 15.13 -0.45
CA SER A 19 -10.58 15.52 -1.22
C SER A 19 -10.60 14.89 -2.62
N LYS A 20 -9.46 14.88 -3.32
CA LYS A 20 -9.27 14.30 -4.66
C LYS A 20 -8.06 13.35 -4.70
N PRO A 21 -8.17 12.11 -4.18
CA PRO A 21 -7.03 11.19 -4.02
C PRO A 21 -6.43 10.72 -5.35
N LEU A 22 -7.20 10.79 -6.43
CA LEU A 22 -6.81 10.35 -7.77
C LEU A 22 -6.57 11.51 -8.74
N GLN A 23 -6.25 12.71 -8.23
CA GLN A 23 -6.05 13.90 -9.08
C GLN A 23 -4.94 13.72 -10.13
N ILE A 24 -3.88 12.99 -9.78
CA ILE A 24 -2.72 12.74 -10.65
C ILE A 24 -2.74 11.32 -11.27
N TRP A 25 -3.83 10.58 -11.09
CA TRP A 25 -3.96 9.18 -11.47
C TRP A 25 -4.99 9.00 -12.58
N ASP A 26 -4.58 8.35 -13.67
CA ASP A 26 -5.49 7.82 -14.68
C ASP A 26 -6.23 6.59 -14.14
N LYS A 27 -7.49 6.43 -14.54
CA LYS A 27 -8.37 5.36 -14.08
C LYS A 27 -8.85 4.58 -15.29
N LYS A 28 -8.51 3.30 -15.36
CA LYS A 28 -9.01 2.39 -16.38
C LYS A 28 -9.74 1.25 -15.70
N VAL A 29 -11.02 1.13 -15.96
CA VAL A 29 -11.86 0.10 -15.36
C VAL A 29 -12.74 -0.51 -16.42
N ARG A 30 -12.61 -1.81 -16.61
CA ARG A 30 -13.54 -2.64 -17.39
C ARG A 30 -14.00 -3.79 -16.50
N ASN A 31 -15.32 -3.95 -16.36
CA ASN A 31 -15.95 -4.97 -15.51
C ASN A 31 -15.45 -4.93 -14.06
N GLY A 32 -15.57 -3.76 -13.43
CA GLY A 32 -15.11 -3.49 -12.08
C GLY A 32 -15.55 -2.11 -11.60
N HIS A 33 -15.04 -1.69 -10.44
CA HIS A 33 -15.29 -0.37 -9.89
C HIS A 33 -14.08 0.17 -9.13
N ILE A 34 -13.99 1.50 -9.08
CA ILE A 34 -13.11 2.22 -8.16
C ILE A 34 -14.01 3.07 -7.28
N LYS A 35 -14.03 2.78 -5.98
CA LYS A 35 -14.88 3.48 -5.00
C LYS A 35 -14.07 3.86 -3.78
N ARG A 36 -14.49 4.94 -3.11
CA ARG A 36 -14.02 5.25 -1.76
C ARG A 36 -15.00 4.64 -0.78
N ILE A 37 -14.50 3.84 0.15
CA ILE A 37 -15.30 3.18 1.18
C ILE A 37 -14.65 3.41 2.55
N THR A 38 -15.41 3.27 3.61
CA THR A 38 -14.87 3.22 4.98
C THR A 38 -14.53 1.77 5.29
N ASP A 39 -13.29 1.49 5.70
CA ASP A 39 -12.89 0.15 6.12
C ASP A 39 -13.14 -0.02 7.63
N ASP A 40 -13.80 -1.11 8.02
CA ASP A 40 -14.21 -1.34 9.41
C ASP A 40 -13.02 -1.59 10.36
N GLU A 41 -11.91 -2.14 9.85
CA GLU A 41 -10.74 -2.45 10.68
C GLU A 41 -9.94 -1.22 11.04
N ILE A 42 -9.84 -0.21 10.17
CA ILE A 42 -9.07 1.02 10.42
C ILE A 42 -9.96 2.26 10.64
N GLN A 43 -11.29 2.11 10.51
CA GLN A 43 -12.29 3.17 10.61
C GLN A 43 -11.95 4.43 9.80
N SER A 44 -11.36 4.23 8.62
CA SER A 44 -10.86 5.29 7.76
C SER A 44 -11.34 5.09 6.32
N LEU A 45 -11.43 6.20 5.60
CA LEU A 45 -11.65 6.17 4.15
C LEU A 45 -10.46 5.52 3.46
N ILE A 46 -10.77 4.62 2.54
CA ILE A 46 -9.82 3.90 1.70
C ILE A 46 -10.28 3.92 0.25
N LEU A 47 -9.35 3.70 -0.67
CA LEU A 47 -9.67 3.51 -2.07
C LEU A 47 -9.75 2.02 -2.39
N GLU A 48 -10.94 1.54 -2.73
CA GLU A 48 -11.16 0.18 -3.20
C GLU A 48 -11.12 0.13 -4.73
N ILE A 49 -10.32 -0.79 -5.28
CA ILE A 49 -10.24 -1.07 -6.71
C ILE A 49 -10.57 -2.56 -6.89
N MET A 50 -11.70 -2.84 -7.53
CA MET A 50 -12.16 -4.21 -7.77
C MET A 50 -12.42 -4.42 -9.26
N GLY A 51 -12.15 -5.62 -9.74
CA GLY A 51 -12.41 -5.99 -11.12
C GLY A 51 -12.32 -7.49 -11.32
N ALA A 52 -13.14 -8.02 -12.23
CA ALA A 52 -13.13 -9.45 -12.54
C ALA A 52 -11.78 -9.90 -13.13
N ASN A 53 -11.14 -9.03 -13.92
CA ASN A 53 -9.81 -9.28 -14.49
C ASN A 53 -8.82 -8.21 -13.99
N VAL A 54 -7.75 -8.67 -13.35
CA VAL A 54 -6.68 -7.85 -12.79
C VAL A 54 -6.03 -6.96 -13.87
N SER A 55 -5.91 -7.45 -15.10
CA SER A 55 -5.27 -6.70 -16.18
C SER A 55 -6.11 -5.55 -16.74
N THR A 56 -7.44 -5.58 -16.57
CA THR A 56 -8.36 -4.63 -17.21
C THR A 56 -8.88 -3.53 -16.28
N ALA A 57 -8.55 -3.62 -14.99
CA ALA A 57 -8.89 -2.63 -13.99
C ALA A 57 -7.63 -2.21 -13.23
N TYR A 58 -7.19 -0.96 -13.43
CA TYR A 58 -6.00 -0.40 -12.78
C TYR A 58 -6.06 1.12 -12.71
N ILE A 59 -5.29 1.67 -11.78
CA ILE A 59 -4.94 3.09 -11.75
C ILE A 59 -3.49 3.25 -12.15
N SER A 60 -3.17 4.31 -12.89
CA SER A 60 -1.79 4.61 -13.28
C SER A 60 -1.42 6.06 -13.04
N CYS A 61 -0.19 6.30 -12.58
CA CYS A 61 0.34 7.62 -12.30
C CYS A 61 1.65 7.80 -13.07
N PRO A 62 1.80 8.86 -13.89
CA PRO A 62 0.92 10.03 -14.01
C PRO A 62 -0.27 9.82 -14.97
N LEU A 63 -1.28 10.70 -14.84
CA LEU A 63 -2.50 10.75 -15.66
C LEU A 63 -2.21 10.73 -17.17
N ASP A 64 -1.18 11.46 -17.60
CA ASP A 64 -0.75 11.51 -19.00
C ASP A 64 0.28 10.41 -19.30
N PRO A 65 0.05 9.53 -20.29
CA PRO A 65 1.02 8.53 -20.75
C PRO A 65 2.39 9.10 -21.14
N LYS A 66 2.43 10.33 -21.66
CA LYS A 66 3.66 10.98 -22.14
C LYS A 66 4.47 11.62 -21.02
N LYS A 67 3.84 11.94 -19.89
CA LYS A 67 4.52 12.52 -18.73
C LYS A 67 5.15 11.43 -17.87
N THR A 68 6.16 11.83 -17.11
CA THR A 68 6.84 10.99 -16.11
C THR A 68 6.71 11.62 -14.72
N LEU A 69 6.75 10.78 -13.68
CA LEU A 69 6.78 11.22 -12.29
C LEU A 69 8.07 12.00 -12.01
N GLY A 70 9.22 11.36 -12.22
CA GLY A 70 10.55 11.95 -11.97
C GLY A 70 10.91 11.95 -10.50
N ILE A 71 10.59 10.85 -9.79
CA ILE A 71 10.85 10.70 -8.35
C ILE A 71 12.15 9.94 -8.16
N LYS A 72 13.10 10.49 -7.40
CA LYS A 72 14.46 9.95 -7.17
C LYS A 72 14.62 9.19 -5.86
N LEU A 73 13.54 9.10 -5.06
CA LEU A 73 13.52 8.42 -3.78
C LEU A 73 13.57 6.90 -3.96
N GLN A 74 14.38 6.22 -3.14
CA GLN A 74 14.78 4.83 -3.37
C GLN A 74 13.70 3.81 -2.96
N TYR A 75 12.90 4.15 -1.95
CA TYR A 75 11.89 3.25 -1.40
C TYR A 75 10.50 3.67 -1.85
N LEU A 76 9.76 2.74 -2.43
CA LEU A 76 8.33 2.87 -2.64
C LEU A 76 7.61 2.09 -1.54
N VAL A 77 6.75 2.76 -0.79
CA VAL A 77 5.94 2.14 0.27
C VAL A 77 4.47 2.24 -0.08
N MET A 78 3.77 1.11 0.04
CA MET A 78 2.33 1.01 -0.19
C MET A 78 1.64 0.34 0.98
N ILE A 79 0.57 0.96 1.45
CA ILE A 79 -0.30 0.40 2.49
C ILE A 79 -1.55 -0.13 1.80
N VAL A 80 -1.64 -1.46 1.71
CA VAL A 80 -2.70 -2.15 0.99
C VAL A 80 -3.33 -3.27 1.84
N LYS A 81 -4.63 -3.47 1.71
CA LYS A 81 -5.32 -4.61 2.30
C LYS A 81 -5.37 -5.77 1.31
N ASN A 82 -4.99 -6.95 1.77
CA ASN A 82 -5.10 -8.18 0.99
C ASN A 82 -6.57 -8.64 0.95
N MET A 83 -7.14 -8.68 -0.25
CA MET A 83 -8.52 -9.12 -0.49
C MET A 83 -8.64 -10.63 -0.78
N LYS A 84 -7.56 -11.41 -0.55
CA LYS A 84 -7.46 -12.85 -0.88
C LYS A 84 -7.77 -13.14 -2.36
N LYS A 85 -7.44 -12.19 -3.24
CA LYS A 85 -7.67 -12.23 -4.69
C LYS A 85 -6.38 -11.87 -5.42
N TYR A 86 -6.32 -12.16 -6.71
CA TYR A 86 -5.15 -11.83 -7.53
C TYR A 86 -4.92 -10.33 -7.60
N PHE A 87 -3.71 -9.92 -7.21
CA PHE A 87 -3.25 -8.54 -7.14
C PHE A 87 -1.85 -8.43 -7.75
N THR A 88 -1.61 -7.31 -8.44
CA THR A 88 -0.32 -6.98 -9.02
C THR A 88 -0.14 -5.46 -9.07
N PHE A 89 1.11 -5.03 -9.00
CA PHE A 89 1.47 -3.65 -9.29
C PHE A 89 2.72 -3.60 -10.17
N GLU A 90 2.89 -2.48 -10.85
CA GLU A 90 3.99 -2.22 -11.76
C GLU A 90 4.63 -0.88 -11.45
N VAL A 91 5.96 -0.85 -11.48
CA VAL A 91 6.76 0.36 -11.35
C VAL A 91 7.72 0.43 -12.51
N GLN A 92 7.64 1.50 -13.28
CA GLN A 92 8.58 1.80 -14.35
C GLN A 92 9.65 2.75 -13.82
N ILE A 93 10.91 2.38 -14.03
CA ILE A 93 12.08 3.13 -13.57
C ILE A 93 13.01 3.44 -14.74
N LEU A 94 13.85 4.44 -14.54
CA LEU A 94 15.00 4.78 -15.38
C LEU A 94 16.27 4.35 -14.66
N ASP A 95 17.15 3.66 -15.38
CA ASP A 95 18.48 3.33 -14.88
C ASP A 95 19.55 4.34 -15.36
N ASP A 96 20.76 4.23 -14.80
CA ASP A 96 21.92 5.08 -15.11
C ASP A 96 22.42 4.93 -16.57
N LYS A 97 22.02 3.87 -17.27
CA LYS A 97 22.27 3.66 -18.70
C LYS A 97 21.19 4.27 -19.59
N GLY A 98 20.21 4.96 -19.02
CA GLY A 98 19.09 5.57 -19.74
C GLY A 98 18.06 4.56 -20.25
N VAL A 99 18.11 3.30 -19.78
CA VAL A 99 17.17 2.25 -20.15
C VAL A 99 15.98 2.26 -19.21
N LYS A 100 14.78 2.25 -19.80
CA LYS A 100 13.53 2.15 -19.06
C LYS A 100 13.26 0.70 -18.71
N ARG A 101 13.12 0.40 -17.42
CA ARG A 101 12.84 -0.95 -16.93
C ARG A 101 11.54 -0.98 -16.14
N ARG A 102 10.90 -2.15 -16.08
CA ARG A 102 9.63 -2.33 -15.40
C ARG A 102 9.72 -3.45 -14.37
N PHE A 103 9.42 -3.12 -13.13
CA PHE A 103 9.25 -4.08 -12.06
C PHE A 103 7.77 -4.39 -11.92
N ARG A 104 7.41 -5.68 -11.99
CA ARG A 104 6.05 -6.16 -11.74
C ARG A 104 6.09 -7.14 -10.58
N ALA A 105 5.37 -6.82 -9.50
CA ALA A 105 5.20 -7.73 -8.38
C ALA A 105 3.76 -8.23 -8.34
N SER A 106 3.58 -9.54 -8.23
CA SER A 106 2.27 -10.19 -8.25
C SER A 106 2.18 -11.32 -7.24
N ASN A 107 0.96 -11.56 -6.72
CA ASN A 107 0.71 -12.60 -5.72
C ASN A 107 0.36 -13.98 -6.30
N TYR A 108 0.28 -14.10 -7.63
CA TYR A 108 0.01 -15.35 -8.36
C TYR A 108 1.25 -15.89 -9.09
N GLN A 109 2.39 -15.21 -8.96
CA GLN A 109 3.65 -15.66 -9.52
C GLN A 109 4.49 -16.32 -8.43
N SER A 110 5.14 -17.44 -8.76
CA SER A 110 5.98 -18.19 -7.80
C SER A 110 7.47 -17.89 -7.94
N ASN A 111 7.94 -17.58 -9.16
CA ASN A 111 9.36 -17.44 -9.47
C ASN A 111 9.68 -16.05 -10.02
N THR A 112 10.80 -15.50 -9.59
CA THR A 112 11.37 -14.27 -10.16
C THR A 112 11.88 -14.57 -11.57
N ARG A 113 11.52 -13.71 -12.54
CA ARG A 113 12.03 -13.78 -13.92
C ARG A 113 12.53 -12.41 -14.32
N VAL A 114 13.80 -12.37 -14.73
CA VAL A 114 14.45 -11.14 -15.20
C VAL A 114 14.55 -11.20 -16.71
N LYS A 115 13.88 -10.27 -17.39
CA LYS A 115 14.03 -9.99 -18.83
C LYS A 115 14.65 -8.59 -18.99
N PRO A 116 15.23 -8.26 -20.15
CA PRO A 116 15.93 -6.99 -20.36
C PRO A 116 15.14 -5.74 -19.91
N PHE A 117 13.84 -5.69 -20.22
CA PHE A 117 12.98 -4.54 -19.93
C PHE A 117 11.97 -4.77 -18.80
N ILE A 118 11.81 -6.01 -18.33
CA ILE A 118 10.84 -6.35 -17.29
C ILE A 118 11.39 -7.38 -16.32
N CYS A 119 11.26 -7.09 -15.03
CA CYS A 119 11.50 -8.03 -13.95
C CYS A 119 10.17 -8.33 -13.28
N THR A 120 9.76 -9.59 -13.34
CA THR A 120 8.53 -10.07 -12.67
C THR A 120 8.93 -10.83 -11.41
N MET A 121 8.36 -10.48 -10.27
CA MET A 121 8.70 -11.08 -8.98
C MET A 121 7.46 -11.54 -8.22
N PRO A 122 7.58 -12.63 -7.44
CA PRO A 122 6.53 -13.08 -6.54
C PRO A 122 6.38 -12.09 -5.38
N MET A 123 5.17 -11.95 -4.88
CA MET A 123 4.82 -11.20 -3.68
C MET A 123 3.95 -12.08 -2.80
N ARG A 124 4.28 -12.16 -1.51
CA ARG A 124 3.39 -12.74 -0.50
C ARG A 124 2.76 -11.60 0.28
N LEU A 125 1.47 -11.73 0.54
CA LEU A 125 0.70 -10.79 1.35
C LEU A 125 0.05 -11.58 2.47
N ASP A 126 0.18 -11.06 3.68
CA ASP A 126 -0.50 -11.61 4.85
C ASP A 126 -1.98 -11.24 4.82
N ASP A 127 -2.75 -11.85 5.71
CA ASP A 127 -4.16 -11.54 5.87
C ASP A 127 -4.33 -10.14 6.48
N GLY A 128 -5.25 -9.34 5.93
CA GLY A 128 -5.53 -7.99 6.41
C GLY A 128 -4.65 -6.92 5.79
N TRP A 129 -4.26 -5.92 6.58
CA TRP A 129 -3.49 -4.76 6.15
C TRP A 129 -1.99 -5.06 6.08
N ASN A 130 -1.39 -4.77 4.93
CA ASN A 130 0.01 -5.02 4.63
C ASN A 130 0.71 -3.70 4.26
N GLN A 131 1.92 -3.51 4.78
CA GLN A 131 2.82 -2.45 4.36
C GLN A 131 3.90 -3.03 3.45
N ILE A 132 3.72 -2.87 2.14
CA ILE A 132 4.70 -3.30 1.14
C ILE A 132 5.78 -2.24 1.04
N GLN A 133 7.03 -2.64 1.30
CA GLN A 133 8.21 -1.79 1.14
C GLN A 133 9.03 -2.30 -0.03
N PHE A 134 9.30 -1.43 -1.00
CA PHE A 134 9.91 -1.81 -2.25
C PHE A 134 11.17 -0.97 -2.52
N ASN A 135 12.35 -1.59 -2.35
CA ASN A 135 13.63 -0.93 -2.56
C ASN A 135 14.02 -0.94 -4.06
N LEU A 136 13.66 0.12 -4.77
CA LEU A 136 13.87 0.23 -6.21
C LEU A 136 15.35 0.25 -6.58
N ALA A 137 16.20 0.88 -5.76
CA ALA A 137 17.64 0.96 -5.99
C ALA A 137 18.29 -0.43 -5.94
N ASP A 138 17.98 -1.18 -4.90
CA ASP A 138 18.54 -2.51 -4.67
C ASP A 138 18.00 -3.54 -5.68
N PHE A 139 16.72 -3.47 -6.05
CA PHE A 139 16.18 -4.31 -7.13
C PHE A 139 16.81 -3.99 -8.49
N THR A 140 17.07 -2.72 -8.81
CA THR A 140 17.73 -2.34 -10.07
C THR A 140 19.16 -2.88 -10.12
N LYS A 141 19.91 -2.75 -9.01
CA LYS A 141 21.27 -3.28 -8.88
C LYS A 141 21.30 -4.80 -8.99
N ARG A 142 20.41 -5.52 -8.29
CA ARG A 142 20.37 -6.99 -8.32
C ARG A 142 19.91 -7.57 -9.66
N ALA A 143 18.88 -6.99 -10.26
CA ALA A 143 18.31 -7.55 -11.50
C ALA A 143 19.17 -7.22 -12.73
N TYR A 144 19.83 -6.05 -12.75
CA TYR A 144 20.43 -5.51 -13.96
C TYR A 144 21.86 -5.01 -13.82
N GLY A 145 22.39 -4.95 -12.59
CA GLY A 145 23.73 -4.41 -12.33
C GLY A 145 23.84 -2.91 -12.62
N THR A 146 22.72 -2.18 -12.62
CA THR A 146 22.67 -0.74 -12.92
C THR A 146 22.17 0.06 -11.73
N GLY A 147 22.50 1.36 -11.69
CA GLY A 147 22.00 2.31 -10.71
C GLY A 147 20.56 2.73 -10.99
N TYR A 148 19.78 2.92 -9.93
CA TYR A 148 18.46 3.54 -10.01
C TYR A 148 18.61 5.07 -10.09
N VAL A 149 17.95 5.69 -11.08
CA VAL A 149 17.94 7.14 -11.26
C VAL A 149 16.63 7.73 -10.77
N GLU A 150 15.51 7.25 -11.32
CA GLU A 150 14.19 7.75 -10.97
C GLU A 150 13.06 6.79 -11.33
N THR A 151 11.90 6.99 -10.69
CA THR A 151 10.63 6.36 -11.03
C THR A 151 9.87 7.22 -12.04
N LEU A 152 9.47 6.58 -13.14
CA LEU A 152 8.75 7.21 -14.24
C LEU A 152 7.24 7.05 -14.10
N ARG A 153 6.78 5.86 -13.72
CA ARG A 153 5.35 5.51 -13.68
C ARG A 153 5.08 4.45 -12.62
N VAL A 154 3.96 4.59 -11.91
CA VAL A 154 3.43 3.57 -11.01
C VAL A 154 2.05 3.16 -11.49
N GLN A 155 1.78 1.87 -11.54
CA GLN A 155 0.48 1.33 -11.92
C GLN A 155 0.06 0.26 -10.92
N ILE A 156 -1.16 0.38 -10.40
CA ILE A 156 -1.69 -0.52 -9.37
C ILE A 156 -2.97 -1.16 -9.91
N HIS A 157 -3.02 -2.48 -9.92
CA HIS A 157 -4.15 -3.22 -10.48
C HIS A 157 -5.23 -3.51 -9.43
N ALA A 158 -6.36 -4.01 -9.92
CA ALA A 158 -7.53 -4.34 -9.13
C ALA A 158 -7.31 -5.44 -8.09
N ASN A 159 -8.35 -5.61 -7.28
CA ASN A 159 -8.46 -6.50 -6.13
C ASN A 159 -7.59 -6.10 -4.95
N CYS A 160 -7.51 -4.79 -4.69
CA CYS A 160 -6.86 -4.25 -3.51
C CYS A 160 -7.67 -3.09 -2.92
N ARG A 161 -7.43 -2.86 -1.62
CA ARG A 161 -7.82 -1.63 -0.94
C ARG A 161 -6.55 -0.87 -0.60
N ILE A 162 -6.47 0.38 -1.00
CA ILE A 162 -5.27 1.20 -0.88
C ILE A 162 -5.58 2.34 0.08
N ARG A 163 -4.77 2.48 1.13
CA ARG A 163 -4.84 3.62 2.05
C ARG A 163 -3.89 4.73 1.62
N ARG A 164 -2.63 4.37 1.33
CA ARG A 164 -1.56 5.32 1.03
C ARG A 164 -0.50 4.71 0.13
N VAL A 165 0.06 5.53 -0.76
CA VAL A 165 1.24 5.21 -1.56
C VAL A 165 2.19 6.38 -1.49
N TYR A 166 3.41 6.14 -1.04
CA TYR A 166 4.42 7.18 -0.88
C TYR A 166 5.81 6.66 -1.19
N PHE A 167 6.72 7.57 -1.46
CA PHE A 167 8.13 7.30 -1.60
C PHE A 167 8.89 7.81 -0.38
N ALA A 168 9.99 7.16 -0.07
CA ALA A 168 10.87 7.52 1.02
C ALA A 168 12.35 7.43 0.58
N ASP A 169 13.19 8.27 1.17
CA ASP A 169 14.64 8.22 1.00
C ASP A 169 15.27 7.03 1.74
N ARG A 170 14.74 6.70 2.92
CA ARG A 170 15.10 5.55 3.74
C ARG A 170 13.88 4.82 4.29
N LEU A 171 14.09 3.63 4.85
CA LEU A 171 13.07 2.96 5.65
C LEU A 171 13.02 3.61 7.04
N TYR A 172 11.92 4.30 7.30
CA TYR A 172 11.63 4.86 8.62
C TYR A 172 11.02 3.78 9.50
N ALA A 173 11.47 3.70 10.75
CA ALA A 173 10.79 2.92 11.77
C ALA A 173 9.41 3.51 12.05
N GLU A 174 8.48 2.72 12.62
CA GLU A 174 7.15 3.23 12.94
C GLU A 174 7.24 4.49 13.79
N ASP A 175 8.09 4.54 14.81
CA ASP A 175 8.22 5.70 15.72
C ASP A 175 8.62 7.00 15.02
N GLU A 176 9.41 6.93 13.94
CA GLU A 176 9.86 8.08 13.16
C GLU A 176 8.81 8.55 12.13
N LEU A 177 7.83 7.70 11.82
CA LEU A 177 6.77 8.05 10.88
C LEU A 177 5.79 9.03 11.54
N PRO A 178 5.45 10.15 10.88
CA PRO A 178 4.37 11.01 11.36
C PRO A 178 3.08 10.21 11.54
N ALA A 179 2.24 10.60 12.49
CA ALA A 179 0.99 9.88 12.81
C ALA A 179 0.12 9.61 11.58
N GLU A 180 0.17 10.47 10.57
CA GLU A 180 -0.57 10.28 9.32
C GLU A 180 -0.07 9.10 8.47
N PHE A 181 1.21 8.73 8.58
CA PHE A 181 1.85 7.62 7.85
C PHE A 181 1.77 6.30 8.61
N LYS A 182 1.47 6.33 9.91
CA LYS A 182 1.29 5.14 10.75
C LYS A 182 -0.04 4.43 10.43
N LEU A 183 0.00 3.11 10.37
CA LEU A 183 -1.20 2.29 10.30
C LEU A 183 -1.72 2.04 11.72
N TYR A 184 -2.61 2.89 12.21
CA TYR A 184 -3.35 2.58 13.43
C TYR A 184 -4.49 1.62 13.09
N LEU A 185 -4.39 0.40 13.60
CA LEU A 185 -5.55 -0.46 13.80
C LEU A 185 -6.18 -0.03 15.13
N PRO A 186 -7.45 0.44 15.17
CA PRO A 186 -8.18 0.58 16.42
C PRO A 186 -8.05 -0.71 17.21
N VAL A 187 -7.42 -0.61 18.38
CA VAL A 187 -7.43 -1.68 19.37
C VAL A 187 -8.89 -1.96 19.64
N ARG A 188 -9.39 -3.14 19.23
CA ARG A 188 -10.64 -3.66 19.79
C ARG A 188 -10.36 -3.77 21.28
N GLY A 189 -10.90 -2.83 22.05
CA GLY A 189 -10.78 -2.85 23.49
C GLY A 189 -11.18 -4.24 23.95
N ASN A 190 -10.24 -4.97 24.53
CA ASN A 190 -10.59 -6.07 25.40
C ASN A 190 -11.43 -5.42 26.50
N GLN A 191 -12.76 -5.51 26.40
CA GLN A 191 -13.62 -5.28 27.54
C GLN A 191 -13.42 -6.46 28.50
N SER A 192 -12.25 -6.52 29.13
CA SER A 192 -12.15 -7.02 30.50
C SER A 192 -12.52 -5.83 31.38
N GLY A 193 -13.82 -5.52 31.44
CA GLY A 193 -14.33 -4.70 32.52
C GLY A 193 -14.01 -5.38 33.85
N PRO A 194 -13.72 -4.64 34.93
CA PRO A 194 -13.56 -5.27 36.24
C PRO A 194 -14.87 -6.00 36.56
N ALA A 195 -14.78 -7.28 36.89
CA ALA A 195 -15.92 -8.04 37.36
C ALA A 195 -16.51 -7.31 38.58
N LEU A 196 -17.76 -6.88 38.45
CA LEU A 196 -18.56 -6.43 39.58
C LEU A 196 -18.58 -7.57 40.62
N PRO A 197 -18.26 -7.33 41.90
CA PRO A 197 -18.48 -8.32 42.93
C PRO A 197 -19.98 -8.61 43.04
N SER A 198 -20.33 -9.90 43.01
CA SER A 198 -21.67 -10.40 43.26
C SER A 198 -22.17 -9.95 44.63
N PRO A 199 -23.45 -9.58 44.79
CA PRO A 199 -24.02 -9.36 46.11
C PRO A 199 -24.00 -10.70 46.87
N GLU A 200 -23.37 -10.71 48.05
CA GLU A 200 -23.51 -11.79 49.02
C GLU A 200 -24.99 -11.91 49.41
N GLU A 201 -25.56 -13.09 49.20
CA GLU A 201 -26.86 -13.47 49.74
C GLU A 201 -26.71 -13.69 51.25
N ASP A 202 -27.33 -12.82 52.05
CA ASP A 202 -27.50 -13.03 53.48
C ASP A 202 -28.37 -14.28 53.72
N GLU A 203 -27.77 -15.35 54.23
CA GLU A 203 -28.51 -16.46 54.83
C GLU A 203 -29.22 -15.99 56.12
N PRO A 204 -30.50 -16.36 56.35
CA PRO A 204 -31.17 -16.07 57.61
C PRO A 204 -30.64 -17.01 58.70
N THR A 205 -30.03 -16.42 59.73
CA THR A 205 -29.71 -17.12 60.97
C THR A 205 -31.00 -17.53 61.70
N SER A 206 -31.30 -18.83 61.64
CA SER A 206 -32.27 -19.49 62.52
C SER A 206 -31.53 -20.17 63.67
N SER A 207 -31.65 -19.62 64.88
CA SER A 207 -31.69 -20.38 66.15
C SER A 207 -32.10 -19.40 67.26
N ALA A 208 -33.31 -19.49 67.80
CA ALA A 208 -33.71 -20.37 68.89
C ALA A 208 -33.02 -20.01 70.23
N GLN A 209 -33.69 -19.14 71.01
CA GLN A 209 -34.03 -19.36 72.42
C GLN A 209 -35.08 -18.33 72.86
#